data_AF-A0A2V2UPR6-F1
#
_entry.id   AF-A0A2V2UPR6-F1
#
_cell.length_a   1.000
_cell.length_b   1.000
_cell.length_c   1.000
_cell.angle_alpha   90.00
_cell.angle_beta   90.00
_cell.angle_gamma   90.00
#
_symmetry.space_group_name_H-M   'P 1'
#
loop_
_entity.id
_entity.type
_entity.pdbx_description
1 polymer ?
#
loop_
_entity_poly.entity_id
_entity_poly.type
_entity_poly.pdbx_seq_one_letter_code
_entity_poly.pdbx_strand_id
1 'polypeptide(L)'
;MKASVPIPRAAWRHRSPFGLDVVTPQPAVELGTDEYAALRDGMARRLNCEGAVVYGCNEAGVVVRMWKQRSHAYAMERAAQEAIVTHRLCGVALRSRLAGRLAGLPEEVRQRLGDWEAERLDYLARFAAWLHVTGRQTARTDLGGLQDLRRRWITLQNQFTQCVAADAHVRSQVMHYEPSGGRRCRLRWSAGLRQVHILPHPVRSAAPGTAFAMLDQPRRGRRKAAVS
;
A
#
# COMPACT_ATOMS: atom_id res chain seq x y z
N MET A 1 3.28 -0.81 -44.60
CA MET A 1 3.19 -1.92 -43.64
C MET A 1 3.89 -1.50 -42.35
N LYS A 2 3.14 -1.15 -41.30
CA LYS A 2 3.72 -0.81 -39.99
C LYS A 2 3.80 -2.10 -39.17
N ALA A 3 5.01 -2.49 -38.79
CA ALA A 3 5.26 -3.64 -37.93
C ALA A 3 4.61 -3.41 -36.56
N SER A 4 3.48 -4.07 -36.32
CA SER A 4 2.88 -4.19 -34.99
C SER A 4 3.70 -5.21 -34.21
N VAL A 5 4.53 -4.73 -33.29
CA VAL A 5 5.28 -5.58 -32.36
C VAL A 5 4.28 -6.27 -31.43
N PRO A 6 4.10 -7.60 -31.50
CA PRO A 6 3.26 -8.32 -30.57
C PRO A 6 4.02 -8.38 -29.24
N ILE A 7 3.48 -7.78 -28.19
CA ILE A 7 3.97 -8.04 -26.82
C ILE A 7 3.05 -9.08 -26.16
N PRO A 8 3.31 -10.36 -26.45
CA PRO A 8 3.20 -11.37 -25.41
C PRO A 8 4.46 -12.27 -25.41
N ARG A 9 5.05 -12.50 -24.24
CA ARG A 9 6.26 -13.32 -23.98
C ARG A 9 7.62 -12.79 -24.46
N ALA A 10 7.78 -12.25 -25.68
CA ALA A 10 9.12 -11.92 -26.21
C ALA A 10 9.81 -10.73 -25.53
N ALA A 11 9.07 -9.66 -25.21
CA ALA A 11 9.63 -8.48 -24.54
C ALA A 11 10.13 -8.75 -23.11
N TRP A 12 9.63 -9.83 -22.47
CA TRP A 12 10.00 -10.21 -21.11
C TRP A 12 11.35 -10.93 -21.03
N ARG A 13 11.77 -11.59 -22.12
CA ARG A 13 13.07 -12.27 -22.20
C ARG A 13 14.24 -11.32 -22.49
N HIS A 14 13.99 -10.13 -23.03
CA HIS A 14 15.04 -9.17 -23.41
C HIS A 14 15.49 -8.20 -22.30
N ARG A 15 15.04 -8.38 -21.04
CA ARG A 15 15.44 -7.53 -19.91
C ARG A 15 16.58 -8.07 -19.05
N SER A 16 16.96 -9.33 -19.26
CA SER A 16 18.13 -9.95 -18.63
C SER A 16 19.46 -9.19 -18.85
N PRO A 17 19.74 -8.52 -19.99
CA PRO A 17 21.01 -7.80 -20.18
C PRO A 17 21.20 -6.58 -19.26
N PHE A 18 20.13 -6.06 -18.64
CA PHE A 18 20.17 -4.84 -17.83
C PHE A 18 20.22 -5.11 -16.32
N GLY A 19 20.31 -6.37 -15.87
CA GLY A 19 20.34 -6.72 -14.45
C GLY A 19 19.09 -6.27 -13.68
N LEU A 20 17.98 -6.04 -14.37
CA LEU A 20 16.72 -5.62 -13.76
C LEU A 20 15.92 -6.86 -13.36
N ASP A 21 15.45 -6.89 -12.10
CA ASP A 21 14.49 -7.88 -11.64
C ASP A 21 13.25 -7.84 -12.55
N VAL A 22 13.02 -8.94 -13.28
CA VAL A 22 11.85 -9.11 -14.13
C VAL A 22 10.72 -9.62 -13.26
N VAL A 23 9.65 -8.83 -13.16
CA VAL A 23 8.42 -9.27 -12.49
C VAL A 23 7.75 -10.31 -13.38
N THR A 24 7.53 -11.51 -12.84
CA THR A 24 6.81 -12.57 -13.54
C THR A 24 5.32 -12.21 -13.70
N PRO A 25 4.80 -12.09 -14.93
CA PRO A 25 3.39 -11.86 -15.15
C PRO A 25 2.57 -13.10 -14.81
N GLN A 26 1.41 -12.89 -14.21
CA GLN A 26 0.36 -13.90 -14.07
C GLN A 26 -0.22 -14.25 -15.46
N PRO A 27 -0.83 -15.45 -15.59
CA PRO A 27 -1.51 -15.86 -16.80
C PRO A 27 -2.55 -14.86 -17.29
N ALA A 28 -2.85 -14.94 -18.58
CA ALA A 28 -3.83 -14.09 -19.20
C ALA A 28 -5.25 -14.58 -18.86
N VAL A 29 -6.07 -13.75 -18.21
CA VAL A 29 -7.45 -14.08 -17.77
C VAL A 29 -8.44 -13.12 -18.43
N GLU A 30 -9.66 -13.55 -18.77
CA GLU A 30 -10.64 -12.67 -19.43
C GLU A 30 -11.38 -11.73 -18.48
N LEU A 31 -11.66 -10.50 -18.92
CA LEU A 31 -12.41 -9.51 -18.12
C LEU A 31 -13.87 -9.96 -17.94
N GLY A 32 -14.41 -9.71 -16.74
CA GLY A 32 -15.79 -10.06 -16.42
C GLY A 32 -16.01 -11.52 -16.04
N THR A 33 -14.95 -12.34 -16.05
CA THR A 33 -14.99 -13.71 -15.52
C THR A 33 -14.85 -13.74 -14.00
N ASP A 34 -15.33 -14.82 -13.39
CA ASP A 34 -15.12 -15.09 -11.95
C ASP A 34 -13.64 -15.25 -11.60
N GLU A 35 -12.83 -15.78 -12.53
CA GLU A 35 -11.38 -15.88 -12.37
C GLU A 35 -10.74 -14.49 -12.24
N TYR A 36 -11.14 -13.54 -13.08
CA TYR A 36 -10.68 -12.16 -12.97
C TYR A 36 -11.15 -11.51 -11.66
N ALA A 37 -12.39 -11.75 -11.26
CA ALA A 37 -12.92 -11.26 -9.99
C ALA A 37 -12.11 -11.80 -8.80
N ALA A 38 -11.78 -13.10 -8.80
CA ALA A 38 -10.97 -13.74 -7.78
C ALA A 38 -9.54 -13.17 -7.72
N LEU A 39 -8.90 -12.95 -8.88
CA LEU A 39 -7.58 -12.30 -8.95
C LEU A 39 -7.60 -10.86 -8.40
N ARG A 40 -8.61 -10.09 -8.82
CA ARG A 40 -8.79 -8.71 -8.36
C ARG A 40 -8.99 -8.67 -6.84
N ASP A 41 -9.83 -9.55 -6.31
CA ASP A 41 -10.14 -9.62 -4.89
C ASP A 41 -8.97 -10.15 -4.06
N GLY A 42 -8.22 -11.13 -4.56
CA GLY A 42 -6.97 -11.59 -3.96
C GLY A 42 -5.93 -10.48 -3.89
N MET A 43 -5.76 -9.72 -4.97
CA MET A 43 -4.85 -8.55 -4.98
C MET A 43 -5.31 -7.46 -4.02
N ALA A 44 -6.62 -7.24 -3.92
CA ALA A 44 -7.20 -6.22 -3.04
C ALA A 44 -6.95 -6.51 -1.55
N ARG A 45 -6.90 -7.80 -1.15
CA ARG A 45 -6.62 -8.26 0.23
C ARG A 45 -5.12 -8.31 0.56
N ARG A 46 -4.25 -8.38 -0.45
CA ARG A 46 -2.83 -8.72 -0.27
C ARG A 46 -2.09 -7.75 0.63
N LEU A 47 -1.49 -8.27 1.71
CA LEU A 47 -0.56 -7.54 2.56
C LEU A 47 0.80 -7.36 1.87
N ASN A 48 1.54 -6.33 2.26
CA ASN A 48 2.91 -6.06 1.77
C ASN A 48 3.07 -5.85 0.25
N CYS A 49 1.97 -5.71 -0.48
CA CYS A 49 1.94 -5.40 -1.90
C CYS A 49 1.29 -4.02 -2.12
N GLU A 50 1.81 -3.21 -3.04
CA GLU A 50 1.13 -1.96 -3.45
C GLU A 50 -0.14 -2.26 -4.27
N GLY A 51 -0.09 -3.37 -5.00
CA GLY A 51 -1.11 -3.82 -5.92
C GLY A 51 -0.47 -4.34 -7.21
N ALA A 52 -1.27 -4.34 -8.27
CA ALA A 52 -0.85 -4.75 -9.59
C ALA A 52 -1.06 -3.66 -10.64
N VAL A 53 -0.27 -3.73 -11.70
CA VAL A 53 -0.59 -3.06 -12.95
C VAL A 53 -1.25 -4.07 -13.86
N VAL A 54 -2.42 -3.72 -14.37
CA VAL A 54 -3.22 -4.56 -15.26
C VAL A 54 -3.09 -4.02 -16.68
N TYR A 55 -2.82 -4.92 -17.62
CA TYR A 55 -2.67 -4.61 -19.04
C TYR A 55 -3.86 -5.19 -19.78
N GLY A 56 -4.65 -4.30 -20.38
CA GLY A 56 -5.75 -4.60 -21.28
C GLY A 56 -5.22 -4.84 -22.69
N CYS A 57 -5.25 -6.06 -23.20
CA CYS A 57 -4.87 -6.39 -24.59
C CYS A 57 -6.11 -6.52 -25.48
N ASN A 58 -5.95 -6.42 -26.81
CA ASN A 58 -6.95 -6.86 -27.79
C ASN A 58 -6.68 -8.30 -28.26
N GLU A 59 -7.51 -8.81 -29.17
CA GLU A 59 -7.37 -10.17 -29.75
C GLU A 59 -6.01 -10.40 -30.42
N ALA A 60 -5.38 -9.35 -30.97
CA ALA A 60 -4.05 -9.40 -31.56
C ALA A 60 -2.90 -9.37 -30.52
N GLY A 61 -3.21 -9.38 -29.21
CA GLY A 61 -2.24 -9.30 -28.13
C GLY A 61 -1.59 -7.92 -27.96
N VAL A 62 -2.18 -6.88 -28.55
CA VAL A 62 -1.69 -5.50 -28.43
C VAL A 62 -2.32 -4.84 -27.20
N VAL A 63 -1.50 -4.25 -26.33
CA VAL A 63 -1.98 -3.49 -25.17
C VAL A 63 -2.74 -2.25 -25.63
N VAL A 64 -4.03 -2.20 -25.34
CA VAL A 64 -4.94 -1.08 -25.62
C VAL A 64 -5.24 -0.23 -24.39
N ARG A 65 -5.08 -0.79 -23.18
CA ARG A 65 -5.36 -0.08 -21.92
C ARG A 65 -4.41 -0.51 -20.81
N MET A 66 -4.11 0.41 -19.91
CA MET A 66 -3.36 0.11 -18.69
C MET A 66 -4.04 0.78 -17.49
N TRP A 67 -4.14 0.07 -16.37
CA TRP A 67 -4.64 0.65 -15.12
C TRP A 67 -3.98 0.00 -13.90
N LYS A 68 -4.14 0.64 -12.73
CA LYS A 68 -3.61 0.16 -11.45
C LYS A 68 -4.71 -0.44 -10.62
N GLN A 69 -4.51 -1.67 -10.16
CA GLN A 69 -5.32 -2.32 -9.14
C GLN A 69 -4.58 -2.25 -7.81
N ARG A 70 -4.96 -1.34 -6.91
CA ARG A 70 -4.27 -1.18 -5.62
C ARG A 70 -4.79 -2.17 -4.58
N SER A 71 -3.89 -2.61 -3.70
CA SER A 71 -4.28 -3.31 -2.47
C SER A 71 -4.96 -2.33 -1.50
N HIS A 72 -6.05 -2.75 -0.87
CA HIS A 72 -6.70 -1.96 0.18
C HIS A 72 -5.81 -1.83 1.41
N ALA A 73 -5.07 -2.91 1.75
CA ALA A 73 -4.12 -2.90 2.85
C ALA A 73 -3.00 -1.87 2.63
N TYR A 74 -2.53 -1.71 1.38
CA TYR A 74 -1.59 -0.65 1.05
C TYR A 74 -2.16 0.75 1.29
N ALA A 75 -3.42 0.99 0.90
CA ALA A 75 -4.06 2.27 1.15
C ALA A 75 -4.15 2.58 2.66
N MET A 76 -4.39 1.57 3.49
CA MET A 76 -4.38 1.70 4.94
C MET A 76 -2.97 1.92 5.53
N GLU A 77 -1.94 1.25 5.01
CA GLU A 77 -0.55 1.54 5.37
C GLU A 77 -0.16 2.99 5.05
N ARG A 78 -0.58 3.51 3.89
CA ARG A 78 -0.36 4.92 3.52
C ARG A 78 -1.10 5.88 4.46
N ALA A 79 -2.34 5.56 4.81
CA ALA A 79 -3.13 6.31 5.78
C ALA A 79 -2.46 6.38 7.15
N ALA A 80 -1.92 5.25 7.62
CA ALA A 80 -1.21 5.18 8.88
C ALA A 80 0.11 5.95 8.85
N GLN A 81 0.89 5.85 7.76
CA GLN A 81 2.09 6.67 7.60
C GLN A 81 1.74 8.16 7.65
N GLU A 82 0.67 8.60 7.00
CA GLU A 82 0.24 9.99 7.03
C GLU A 82 -0.17 10.43 8.45
N ALA A 83 -0.96 9.61 9.14
CA ALA A 83 -1.36 9.87 10.54
C ALA A 83 -0.15 9.98 11.48
N ILE A 84 0.82 9.09 11.33
CA ILE A 84 2.03 9.07 12.16
C ILE A 84 2.95 10.22 11.79
N VAL A 85 3.34 10.35 10.52
CA VAL A 85 4.39 11.30 10.13
C VAL A 85 3.85 12.72 10.02
N THR A 86 2.73 12.93 9.34
CA THR A 86 2.17 14.27 9.10
C THR A 86 1.47 14.80 10.34
N HIS A 87 0.59 14.00 10.92
CA HIS A 87 -0.26 14.42 12.03
C HIS A 87 0.33 14.09 13.40
N ARG A 88 1.46 13.37 13.45
CA ARG A 88 2.20 13.06 14.68
C ARG A 88 1.32 12.35 15.71
N LEU A 89 0.40 11.51 15.23
CA LEU A 89 -0.51 10.77 16.08
C LEU A 89 0.19 9.53 16.62
N CYS A 90 -0.05 9.26 17.90
CA CYS A 90 0.43 8.08 18.62
C CYS A 90 -0.63 7.62 19.64
N GLY A 91 -0.45 6.43 20.23
CA GLY A 91 -1.30 5.88 21.28
C GLY A 91 -2.77 5.77 20.86
N VAL A 92 -3.68 6.06 21.79
CA VAL A 92 -5.14 6.03 21.57
C VAL A 92 -5.59 6.90 20.40
N ALA A 93 -4.97 8.07 20.19
CA ALA A 93 -5.39 8.99 19.12
C ALA A 93 -5.14 8.40 17.73
N LEU A 94 -4.02 7.70 17.54
CA LEU A 94 -3.72 6.99 16.30
C LEU A 94 -4.68 5.81 16.08
N ARG A 95 -4.88 4.97 17.10
CA ARG A 95 -5.81 3.83 17.03
C ARG A 95 -7.22 4.29 16.65
N SER A 96 -7.73 5.32 17.33
CA SER A 96 -9.05 5.89 17.06
C SER A 96 -9.15 6.45 15.63
N ARG A 97 -8.08 7.11 15.14
CA ARG A 97 -8.04 7.66 13.78
C ARG A 97 -8.10 6.57 12.72
N LEU A 98 -7.41 5.45 12.93
CA LEU A 98 -7.38 4.32 12.01
C LEU A 98 -8.67 3.50 12.07
N ALA A 99 -9.18 3.23 13.28
CA ALA A 99 -10.46 2.56 13.49
C ALA A 99 -11.62 3.36 12.86
N GLY A 100 -11.67 4.67 13.07
CA GLY A 100 -12.66 5.52 12.42
C GLY A 100 -12.54 5.54 10.89
N ARG A 101 -11.33 5.39 10.35
CA ARG A 101 -11.12 5.25 8.90
C ARG A 101 -11.63 3.90 8.39
N LEU A 102 -11.37 2.81 9.11
CA LEU A 102 -11.88 1.47 8.79
C LEU A 102 -13.42 1.41 8.84
N ALA A 103 -14.01 2.01 9.88
CA ALA A 103 -15.47 2.08 10.03
C ALA A 103 -16.14 2.89 8.91
N GLY A 104 -15.45 3.90 8.35
CA GLY A 104 -15.95 4.69 7.23
C GLY A 104 -15.81 4.04 5.85
N LEU A 105 -15.20 2.85 5.75
CA LEU A 105 -15.08 2.12 4.49
C LEU A 105 -16.35 1.28 4.21
N PRO A 106 -16.68 1.04 2.93
CA PRO A 106 -17.70 0.08 2.55
C PRO A 106 -17.47 -1.29 3.19
N GLU A 107 -18.55 -1.99 3.52
CA GLU A 107 -18.53 -3.30 4.18
C GLU A 107 -17.63 -4.30 3.46
N GLU A 108 -17.74 -4.36 2.15
CA GLU A 108 -17.01 -5.29 1.29
C GLU A 108 -15.50 -5.02 1.32
N VAL A 109 -15.11 -3.76 1.53
CA VAL A 109 -13.70 -3.38 1.67
C VAL A 109 -13.19 -3.71 3.06
N ARG A 110 -14.01 -3.50 4.09
CA ARG A 110 -13.65 -3.79 5.48
C ARG A 110 -13.40 -5.28 5.69
N GLN A 111 -14.24 -6.14 5.12
CA GLN A 111 -14.04 -7.59 5.13
C GLN A 111 -12.74 -8.04 4.47
N ARG A 112 -12.20 -7.25 3.53
CA ARG A 112 -10.90 -7.49 2.88
C ARG A 112 -9.70 -7.02 3.70
N LEU A 113 -9.94 -6.26 4.77
CA LEU A 113 -8.92 -5.65 5.62
C LEU A 113 -8.77 -6.33 6.99
N GLY A 114 -9.52 -7.40 7.28
CA GLY A 114 -9.45 -8.09 8.58
C GLY A 114 -8.03 -8.50 8.96
N ASP A 115 -7.30 -9.15 8.06
CA ASP A 115 -5.91 -9.57 8.28
C ASP A 115 -4.98 -8.37 8.51
N TRP A 116 -5.20 -7.29 7.75
CA TRP A 116 -4.44 -6.04 7.94
C TRP A 116 -4.70 -5.44 9.32
N GLU A 117 -5.96 -5.36 9.75
CA GLU A 117 -6.32 -4.81 11.05
C GLU A 117 -5.69 -5.62 12.18
N ALA A 118 -5.81 -6.96 12.13
CA ALA A 118 -5.26 -7.86 13.13
C ALA A 118 -3.73 -7.80 13.23
N GLU A 119 -3.02 -7.80 12.09
CA GLU A 119 -1.55 -7.86 12.10
C GLU A 119 -0.88 -6.48 12.21
N ARG A 120 -1.47 -5.45 11.59
CA ARG A 120 -0.77 -4.20 11.29
C ARG A 120 -1.19 -3.05 12.18
N LEU A 121 -2.43 -2.98 12.65
CA LEU A 121 -2.90 -1.83 13.42
C LEU A 121 -2.08 -1.63 14.70
N ASP A 122 -1.96 -2.68 15.51
CA ASP A 122 -1.20 -2.63 16.75
C ASP A 122 0.30 -2.51 16.52
N TYR A 123 0.83 -3.17 15.47
CA TYR A 123 2.22 -3.00 15.06
C TYR A 123 2.54 -1.53 14.76
N LEU A 124 1.69 -0.85 13.98
CA LEU A 124 1.88 0.56 13.60
C LEU A 124 1.69 1.50 14.79
N ALA A 125 0.79 1.18 15.73
CA ALA A 125 0.66 1.93 16.97
C ALA A 125 1.92 1.85 17.83
N ARG A 126 2.48 0.65 18.00
CA ARG A 126 3.76 0.43 18.72
C ARG A 126 4.93 1.07 17.99
N PHE A 127 4.95 1.01 16.67
CA PHE A 127 5.97 1.67 15.86
C PHE A 127 5.94 3.20 16.04
N ALA A 128 4.76 3.82 16.06
CA ALA A 128 4.62 5.23 16.36
C ALA A 128 5.15 5.57 17.76
N ALA A 129 4.80 4.75 18.77
CA ALA A 129 5.32 4.92 20.13
C ALA A 129 6.85 4.83 20.17
N TRP A 130 7.45 3.86 19.47
CA TRP A 130 8.91 3.75 19.36
C TRP A 130 9.56 4.98 18.73
N LEU A 131 8.95 5.59 17.70
CA LEU A 131 9.46 6.83 17.11
C LEU A 131 9.49 7.98 18.14
N HIS A 132 8.52 8.04 19.04
CA HIS A 132 8.47 9.04 20.10
C HIS A 132 9.45 8.74 21.24
N VAL A 133 9.47 7.51 21.74
CA VAL A 133 10.35 7.06 22.83
C VAL A 133 11.82 7.24 22.46
N THR A 134 12.20 6.93 21.22
CA THR A 134 13.58 7.08 20.74
C THR A 134 13.92 8.49 20.24
N GLY A 135 13.01 9.46 20.39
CA GLY A 135 13.22 10.85 19.97
C GLY A 135 13.32 11.06 18.46
N ARG A 136 13.03 10.05 17.65
CA ARG A 136 13.04 10.12 16.18
C ARG A 136 11.91 10.97 15.61
N GLN A 137 10.83 11.12 16.38
CA GLN A 137 9.74 12.03 16.09
C GLN A 137 9.36 12.80 17.35
N THR A 138 9.45 14.13 17.28
CA THR A 138 9.09 15.03 18.37
C THR A 138 8.12 16.11 17.90
N ALA A 139 7.56 16.88 18.83
CA ALA A 139 6.73 18.05 18.50
C ALA A 139 7.51 19.14 17.72
N ARG A 140 8.85 19.10 17.74
CA ARG A 140 9.72 20.09 17.07
C ARG A 140 10.35 19.59 15.77
N THR A 141 10.11 18.33 15.37
CA THR A 141 10.61 17.82 14.09
C THR A 141 10.14 18.73 12.95
N ASP A 142 11.08 19.21 12.16
CA ASP A 142 10.85 20.11 11.05
C ASP A 142 10.36 19.35 9.80
N LEU A 143 10.05 20.07 8.73
CA LEU A 143 9.57 19.45 7.50
C LEU A 143 10.61 18.49 6.89
N GLY A 144 11.90 18.84 6.98
CA GLY A 144 13.00 17.99 6.51
C GLY A 144 13.04 16.65 7.23
N GLY A 145 12.99 16.67 8.56
CA GLY A 145 12.94 15.47 9.39
C GLY A 145 11.70 14.61 9.11
N LEU A 146 10.53 15.22 8.86
CA LEU A 146 9.32 14.48 8.47
C LEU A 146 9.47 13.81 7.09
N GLN A 147 10.11 14.48 6.12
CA GLN A 147 10.37 13.88 4.80
C GLN A 147 11.33 12.69 4.91
N ASP A 148 12.36 12.80 5.74
CA ASP A 148 13.31 11.71 5.97
C ASP A 148 12.66 10.51 6.66
N LEU A 149 11.76 10.73 7.62
CA LEU A 149 10.93 9.65 8.19
C LEU A 149 10.10 8.93 7.11
N ARG A 150 9.49 9.67 6.17
CA ARG A 150 8.75 9.06 5.05
C ARG A 150 9.66 8.26 4.11
N ARG A 151 10.84 8.79 3.79
CA ARG A 151 11.82 8.13 2.90
C ARG A 151 12.37 6.84 3.50
N ARG A 152 12.64 6.85 4.81
CA ARG A 152 13.21 5.71 5.55
C ARG A 152 12.15 4.79 6.16
N TRP A 153 10.88 4.95 5.82
CA TRP A 153 9.74 4.29 6.46
C TRP A 153 9.92 2.78 6.64
N ILE A 154 10.27 2.07 5.57
CA ILE A 154 10.47 0.60 5.61
C ILE A 154 11.69 0.24 6.44
N THR A 155 12.79 0.97 6.28
CA THR A 155 14.01 0.76 7.09
C THR A 155 13.75 0.98 8.57
N LEU A 156 12.97 2.00 8.93
CA LEU A 156 12.60 2.30 10.32
C LEU A 156 11.72 1.23 10.92
N GLN A 157 10.75 0.69 10.17
CA GLN A 157 9.96 -0.46 10.63
C GLN A 157 10.83 -1.69 10.90
N ASN A 158 11.80 -1.98 10.03
CA ASN A 158 12.75 -3.08 10.27
C ASN A 158 13.61 -2.84 11.51
N GLN A 159 14.12 -1.61 11.69
CA GLN A 159 14.88 -1.23 12.89
C GLN A 159 14.03 -1.38 14.15
N PHE A 160 12.78 -0.94 14.12
CA PHE A 160 11.84 -1.12 15.22
C PHE A 160 11.65 -2.60 15.58
N THR A 161 11.38 -3.46 14.59
CA THR A 161 11.21 -4.90 14.82
C THR A 161 12.47 -5.52 15.46
N GLN A 162 13.65 -5.12 15.00
CA GLN A 162 14.93 -5.58 15.58
C GLN A 162 15.14 -5.05 17.00
N CYS A 163 14.89 -3.76 17.25
CA CYS A 163 15.07 -3.15 18.57
C CYS A 163 14.12 -3.73 19.62
N VAL A 164 12.84 -3.92 19.30
CA VAL A 164 11.86 -4.50 20.24
C VAL A 164 12.15 -5.97 20.54
N ALA A 165 12.75 -6.70 19.58
CA ALA A 165 13.18 -8.08 19.80
C ALA A 165 14.43 -8.15 20.69
N ALA A 166 15.37 -7.22 20.55
CA ALA A 166 16.66 -7.23 21.25
C ALA A 166 16.63 -6.58 22.64
N ASP A 167 15.81 -5.55 22.84
CA ASP A 167 15.85 -4.70 24.04
C ASP A 167 14.52 -4.78 24.83
N ALA A 168 14.58 -5.44 25.98
CA ALA A 168 13.43 -5.60 26.86
C ALA A 168 12.95 -4.27 27.47
N HIS A 169 13.84 -3.31 27.69
CA HIS A 169 13.53 -2.01 28.25
C HIS A 169 12.76 -1.16 27.22
N VAL A 170 13.27 -1.08 25.99
CA VAL A 170 12.58 -0.39 24.88
C VAL A 170 11.22 -1.04 24.61
N ARG A 171 11.16 -2.37 24.61
CA ARG A 171 9.89 -3.10 24.47
C ARG A 171 8.89 -2.72 25.56
N SER A 172 9.30 -2.68 26.82
CA SER A 172 8.42 -2.28 27.93
C SER A 172 7.94 -0.84 27.77
N GLN A 173 8.84 0.10 27.46
CA GLN A 173 8.49 1.51 27.26
C GLN A 173 7.49 1.69 26.11
N VAL A 174 7.68 1.01 24.99
CA VAL A 174 6.77 1.08 23.83
C VAL A 174 5.38 0.51 24.16
N MET A 175 5.32 -0.59 24.91
CA MET A 175 4.04 -1.23 25.27
C MET A 175 3.20 -0.39 26.22
N HIS A 176 3.85 0.40 27.09
CA HIS A 176 3.17 1.27 28.06
C HIS A 176 3.18 2.75 27.65
N TYR A 177 3.61 3.06 26.43
CA TYR A 177 3.64 4.43 25.95
C TYR A 177 2.22 4.94 25.70
N GLU A 178 1.78 5.86 26.55
CA GLU A 178 0.69 6.78 26.24
C GLU A 178 1.25 8.19 26.21
N PRO A 179 1.06 8.95 25.11
CA PRO A 179 1.50 10.33 25.06
C PRO A 179 0.75 11.13 26.13
N SER A 180 1.48 11.61 27.14
CA SER A 180 0.95 12.51 28.15
C SER A 180 0.40 13.75 27.44
N GLY A 181 -0.88 14.05 27.69
CA GLY A 181 -1.73 14.95 26.91
C GLY A 181 -1.05 16.25 26.46
N GLY A 182 -0.44 16.22 25.28
CA GLY A 182 0.33 17.31 24.71
C GLY A 182 -0.31 17.77 23.41
N ARG A 183 -1.26 18.71 23.53
CA ARG A 183 -1.98 19.41 22.45
C ARG A 183 -2.84 18.51 21.56
N ARG A 184 -4.15 18.50 21.90
CA ARG A 184 -5.21 18.30 20.91
C ARG A 184 -4.98 19.27 19.76
N CYS A 185 -4.41 18.81 18.65
CA CYS A 185 -4.65 19.44 17.37
C CYS A 185 -6.13 19.19 17.06
N ARG A 186 -7.00 20.10 17.53
CA ARG A 186 -8.37 20.24 17.05
C ARG A 186 -8.27 20.65 15.58
N LEU A 187 -8.01 19.69 14.70
CA LEU A 187 -8.37 19.82 13.31
C LEU A 187 -9.89 19.68 13.30
N ARG A 188 -10.56 20.85 13.23
CA ARG A 188 -11.96 20.97 12.87
C ARG A 188 -12.09 20.32 11.49
N TRP A 189 -12.56 19.07 11.45
CA TRP A 189 -12.85 18.39 10.20
C TRP A 189 -14.16 18.94 9.68
N SER A 190 -14.09 19.67 8.56
CA SER A 190 -15.25 20.11 7.80
C SER A 190 -16.01 18.87 7.34
N ALA A 191 -17.15 18.62 7.96
CA ALA A 191 -18.20 17.79 7.38
C ALA A 191 -18.64 18.45 6.07
N GLY A 192 -18.15 17.97 4.92
CA GLY A 192 -18.37 18.68 3.67
C GLY A 192 -17.76 18.00 2.45
N LEU A 193 -18.06 16.72 2.25
CA LEU A 193 -18.01 16.06 0.93
C LEU A 193 -19.18 15.08 0.88
N ARG A 194 -20.38 15.66 0.78
CA ARG A 194 -21.59 14.96 0.31
C ARG A 194 -21.55 15.07 -1.22
N GLN A 195 -21.75 13.94 -1.90
CA GLN A 195 -21.68 13.70 -3.36
C GLN A 195 -20.29 13.46 -3.97
N VAL A 196 -20.07 12.18 -4.31
CA VAL A 196 -19.24 11.78 -5.45
C VAL A 196 -20.22 11.45 -6.57
N HIS A 197 -20.24 12.25 -7.63
CA HIS A 197 -20.94 11.88 -8.86
C HIS A 197 -20.13 10.78 -9.55
N ILE A 198 -20.54 9.53 -9.35
CA ILE A 198 -20.14 8.44 -10.23
C ILE A 198 -21.01 8.57 -11.47
N LEU A 199 -20.50 9.25 -12.50
CA LEU A 199 -21.11 9.22 -13.83
C LEU A 199 -21.03 7.77 -14.33
N PRO A 200 -22.16 7.06 -14.55
CA PRO A 200 -22.13 5.77 -15.20
C PRO A 200 -21.85 6.01 -16.69
N HIS A 201 -20.70 5.54 -17.17
CA HIS A 201 -20.52 5.40 -18.61
C HIS A 201 -21.41 4.26 -19.11
N PRO A 202 -22.19 4.45 -20.19
CA PRO A 202 -23.04 3.42 -20.74
C PRO A 202 -22.18 2.28 -21.29
N VAL A 203 -22.43 1.07 -20.81
CA VAL A 203 -21.85 -0.15 -21.35
C VAL A 203 -22.49 -0.40 -22.72
N ARG A 204 -21.77 -0.08 -23.79
CA ARG A 204 -22.01 -0.70 -25.10
C ARG A 204 -21.35 -2.07 -25.07
N SER A 205 -22.20 -3.09 -25.16
CA SER A 205 -21.86 -4.49 -25.42
C SER A 205 -20.70 -4.63 -26.42
N ALA A 206 -19.64 -5.32 -26.01
CA ALA A 206 -18.59 -5.81 -26.89
C ALA A 206 -18.32 -7.28 -26.57
N ALA A 207 -18.12 -8.06 -27.64
CA ALA A 207 -18.13 -9.51 -27.75
C ALA A 207 -17.09 -10.25 -26.86
N PRO A 208 -17.32 -11.55 -26.56
CA PRO A 208 -16.41 -12.37 -25.74
C PRO A 208 -15.12 -12.74 -26.50
N GLY A 209 -13.99 -12.83 -25.78
CA GLY A 209 -12.74 -13.41 -26.31
C GLY A 209 -11.44 -12.62 -26.06
N THR A 210 -11.23 -12.02 -24.89
CA THR A 210 -10.02 -11.21 -24.63
C THR A 210 -9.30 -11.63 -23.35
N ALA A 211 -8.06 -12.10 -23.45
CA ALA A 211 -7.24 -12.57 -22.31
C ALA A 211 -6.23 -11.51 -21.80
N PHE A 212 -6.00 -11.44 -20.48
CA PHE A 212 -5.26 -10.35 -19.80
C PHE A 212 -4.24 -10.77 -18.71
N ALA A 213 -2.99 -10.31 -18.77
CA ALA A 213 -1.94 -10.65 -17.77
C ALA A 213 -1.83 -9.63 -16.62
N MET A 214 -1.66 -10.10 -15.37
CA MET A 214 -1.53 -9.28 -14.15
C MET A 214 -0.10 -9.30 -13.60
N LEU A 215 0.47 -8.13 -13.25
CA LEU A 215 1.84 -8.03 -12.71
C LEU A 215 1.83 -7.52 -11.26
N ASP A 216 2.31 -8.36 -10.35
CA ASP A 216 2.48 -8.07 -8.92
C ASP A 216 3.62 -7.05 -8.70
N GLN A 217 3.39 -5.98 -7.95
CA GLN A 217 4.47 -5.05 -7.60
C GLN A 217 5.00 -5.32 -6.18
N PRO A 218 6.11 -6.07 -6.03
CA PRO A 218 6.77 -6.19 -4.74
C PRO A 218 7.33 -4.83 -4.28
N ARG A 219 7.32 -4.61 -2.97
CA ARG A 219 7.97 -3.44 -2.34
C ARG A 219 9.45 -3.42 -2.70
N ARG A 220 9.89 -2.43 -3.48
CA ARG A 220 11.31 -2.24 -3.84
C ARG A 220 12.16 -1.91 -2.60
N GLY A 221 12.76 -2.94 -2.00
CA GLY A 221 13.95 -2.79 -1.17
C GLY A 221 15.18 -2.72 -2.08
N ARG A 222 15.80 -1.54 -2.22
CA ARG A 222 17.12 -1.42 -2.86
C ARG A 222 18.14 -2.19 -2.00
N ARG A 223 18.58 -3.38 -2.44
CA ARG A 223 19.85 -3.94 -1.99
C ARG A 223 20.97 -3.21 -2.75
N LYS A 224 21.90 -2.58 -2.02
CA LYS A 224 23.18 -2.15 -2.59
C LYS A 224 24.03 -3.41 -2.74
N ALA A 225 24.43 -3.74 -3.96
CA ALA A 225 25.54 -4.66 -4.17
C ALA A 225 26.83 -3.95 -3.75
N ALA A 226 27.52 -4.52 -2.77
CA ALA A 226 28.91 -4.20 -2.51
C ALA A 226 29.75 -4.92 -3.58
N VAL A 227 30.53 -4.16 -4.32
CA VAL A 227 31.60 -4.68 -5.17
C VAL A 227 32.85 -4.65 -4.30
N SER A 228 33.44 -5.82 -4.06
CA SER A 228 34.84 -5.99 -3.72
C SER A 228 35.54 -6.59 -4.92
#